data_AF-A0A946JYY0-F1
#
_entry.id   AF-A0A946JYY0-F1
#
_cell.length_a   1.000
_cell.length_b   1.000
_cell.length_c   1.000
_cell.angle_alpha   90.00
_cell.angle_beta   90.00
_cell.angle_gamma   90.00
#
_symmetry.space_group_name_H-M   'P 1'
#
loop_
_entity.id
_entity.type
_entity.pdbx_description
1 polymer ?
#
loop_
_entity_poly.entity_id
_entity_poly.type
_entity_poly.pdbx_seq_one_letter_code
_entity_poly.pdbx_strand_id
1 'polypeptide(L)'
;MGKPTGFKEFDREVAPYRDAAERLVDFKEIYTDHNQEHLQTQGSRCMDCGVPFCQSGNGCPIHNLIPEWNDLVYKGRWREALDRLHKTNNFPEFTGRVCPAPCEGACVLGITNPPVTIKNVESAIIDRGFAEGWVVANPPSIRTGKKVAVIGSGPCGLSAAAQLNTAGHQVTVYERADRLGGLLMYGIPNMKLEKSDIERRIQLMRDEGIEFIVDADVGNNVDVKELVDGNDAVLLATGATLARDLPIPGREAEGVHLAMDFLTANTKSLLDSNLEDGNYISAKDKNVIVIGGGDTGTDCIG
;
A
#
# COMPACT_ATOMS: atom_id res chain seq x y z
N MET A 1 11.06 5.65 25.63
CA MET A 1 11.02 4.99 24.31
C MET A 1 12.35 5.23 23.61
N GLY A 2 12.88 4.26 22.87
CA GLY A 2 14.19 4.37 22.21
C GLY A 2 15.37 4.49 23.19
N LYS A 3 16.56 4.78 22.66
CA LYS A 3 17.74 5.10 23.45
C LYS A 3 17.78 6.61 23.68
N PRO A 4 17.82 7.14 24.92
CA PRO A 4 17.77 8.59 25.18
C PRO A 4 18.82 9.42 24.41
N THR A 5 19.95 8.81 24.07
CA THR A 5 21.05 9.43 23.32
C THR A 5 21.25 8.83 21.92
N GLY A 6 20.39 7.91 21.47
CA GLY A 6 20.58 7.17 20.21
C GLY A 6 20.74 8.08 18.99
N PHE A 7 19.95 9.14 18.91
CA PHE A 7 20.04 10.14 17.83
C PHE A 7 21.34 10.98 17.82
N LYS A 8 22.10 10.97 18.92
CA LYS A 8 23.42 11.63 19.01
C LYS A 8 24.57 10.68 18.68
N GLU A 9 24.34 9.38 18.84
CA GLU A 9 25.36 8.34 18.69
C GLU A 9 25.34 7.70 17.31
N PHE A 10 24.17 7.68 16.66
CA PHE A 10 23.98 7.01 15.38
C PHE A 10 23.43 7.97 14.32
N ASP A 11 24.08 7.95 13.17
CA ASP A 11 23.61 8.66 11.98
C ASP A 11 22.39 7.97 11.36
N ARG A 12 21.62 8.75 10.59
CA ARG A 12 20.53 8.17 9.79
C ARG A 12 21.13 7.37 8.66
N GLU A 13 20.70 6.14 8.55
CA GLU A 13 21.01 5.27 7.43
C GLU A 13 19.68 4.64 7.00
N VAL A 14 19.35 4.77 5.71
CA VAL A 14 18.14 4.16 5.13
C VAL A 14 18.48 2.80 4.57
N ALA A 15 17.52 1.88 4.57
CA ALA A 15 17.69 0.62 3.84
C ALA A 15 17.99 0.93 2.36
N PRO A 16 19.07 0.38 1.78
CA PRO A 16 19.42 0.64 0.40
C PRO A 16 18.38 0.01 -0.55
N TYR A 17 18.38 0.48 -1.79
CA TYR A 17 17.71 -0.23 -2.87
C TYR A 17 18.64 -1.28 -3.48
N ARG A 18 18.06 -2.26 -4.18
CA ARG A 18 18.78 -3.16 -5.08
C ARG A 18 19.63 -2.35 -6.06
N ASP A 19 20.73 -2.94 -6.50
CA ASP A 19 21.65 -2.31 -7.43
C ASP A 19 20.92 -1.85 -8.69
N ALA A 20 21.29 -0.67 -9.19
CA ALA A 20 20.62 -0.09 -10.34
C ALA A 20 20.71 -0.98 -11.58
N ALA A 21 21.85 -1.65 -11.82
CA ALA A 21 22.02 -2.54 -12.96
C ALA A 21 21.16 -3.80 -12.84
N GLU A 22 20.95 -4.31 -11.62
CA GLU A 22 20.09 -5.48 -11.38
C GLU A 22 18.61 -5.16 -11.60
N ARG A 23 18.13 -4.02 -11.08
CA ARG A 23 16.71 -3.65 -11.17
C ARG A 23 16.30 -3.05 -12.52
N LEU A 24 17.25 -2.80 -13.43
CA LEU A 24 16.96 -2.33 -14.79
C LEU A 24 16.48 -3.44 -15.73
N VAL A 25 16.67 -4.72 -15.36
CA VAL A 25 16.40 -5.88 -16.22
C VAL A 25 15.23 -6.74 -15.73
N ASP A 26 14.58 -6.35 -14.63
CA ASP A 26 13.40 -7.03 -14.08
C ASP A 26 12.38 -6.04 -13.50
N PHE A 27 11.19 -6.53 -13.16
CA PHE A 27 10.12 -5.75 -12.53
C PHE A 27 9.95 -6.07 -11.04
N LYS A 28 10.96 -6.68 -10.38
CA LYS A 28 10.86 -7.05 -8.96
C LYS A 28 11.00 -5.82 -8.08
N GLU A 29 10.58 -5.93 -6.82
CA GLU A 29 10.67 -4.81 -5.86
C GLU A 29 12.09 -4.24 -5.76
N ILE A 30 12.20 -2.92 -5.62
CA ILE A 30 13.50 -2.25 -5.51
C ILE A 30 14.15 -2.38 -4.12
N TYR A 31 13.45 -2.89 -3.12
CA TYR A 31 13.93 -2.97 -1.75
C TYR A 31 14.90 -4.14 -1.55
N THR A 32 15.88 -3.97 -0.66
CA THR A 32 16.73 -5.07 -0.18
C THR A 32 16.10 -5.74 1.03
N ASP A 33 16.64 -6.90 1.40
CA ASP A 33 16.29 -7.57 2.65
C ASP A 33 16.52 -6.69 3.87
N HIS A 34 15.68 -6.89 4.90
CA HIS A 34 15.75 -6.14 6.14
C HIS A 34 16.94 -6.58 7.00
N ASN A 35 17.82 -5.64 7.35
CA ASN A 35 18.87 -5.87 8.35
C ASN A 35 18.35 -5.51 9.75
N GLN A 36 18.15 -6.53 10.60
CA GLN A 36 17.57 -6.36 11.93
C GLN A 36 18.41 -5.45 12.84
N GLU A 37 19.73 -5.61 12.88
CA GLU A 37 20.62 -4.83 13.75
C GLU A 37 20.61 -3.35 13.35
N HIS A 38 20.64 -3.10 12.04
CA HIS A 38 20.48 -1.76 11.49
C HIS A 38 19.12 -1.14 11.87
N LEU A 39 18.01 -1.88 11.73
CA LEU A 39 16.67 -1.38 12.08
C LEU A 39 16.51 -1.11 13.58
N GLN A 40 17.11 -1.94 14.44
CA GLN A 40 17.17 -1.68 15.88
C GLN A 40 17.94 -0.40 16.20
N THR A 41 19.07 -0.19 15.51
CA THR A 41 19.89 1.01 15.61
C THR A 41 19.10 2.25 15.16
N GLN A 42 18.44 2.19 14.01
CA GLN A 42 17.62 3.31 13.52
C GLN A 42 16.40 3.59 14.40
N GLY A 43 15.72 2.55 14.91
CA GLY A 43 14.64 2.68 15.89
C GLY A 43 15.10 3.34 17.20
N SER A 44 16.35 3.11 17.61
CA SER A 44 16.94 3.73 18.80
C SER A 44 17.09 5.25 18.71
N ARG A 45 17.08 5.82 17.50
CA ARG A 45 17.17 7.27 17.25
C ARG A 45 15.88 8.02 17.57
N CYS A 46 14.78 7.33 17.89
CA CYS A 46 13.55 7.97 18.36
C CYS A 46 13.80 8.72 19.68
N MET A 47 13.43 10.01 19.72
CA MET A 47 13.68 10.89 20.88
C MET A 47 12.64 10.77 22.00
N ASP A 48 11.62 9.92 21.87
CA ASP A 48 10.50 9.83 22.83
C ASP A 48 9.86 11.20 23.13
N CYS A 49 9.48 11.90 22.06
CA CYS A 49 8.97 13.26 22.16
C CYS A 49 7.69 13.29 23.02
N GLY A 50 7.61 14.20 23.99
CA GLY A 50 6.40 14.37 24.80
C GLY A 50 5.16 14.73 23.98
N VAL A 51 5.35 15.41 22.84
CA VAL A 51 4.34 15.58 21.79
C VAL A 51 4.88 14.95 20.50
N PRO A 52 4.48 13.73 20.14
CA PRO A 52 5.01 13.03 18.98
C PRO A 52 4.31 13.52 17.69
N PHE A 53 4.87 14.55 17.07
CA PHE A 53 4.34 15.12 15.82
C PHE A 53 4.22 14.10 14.68
N CYS A 54 5.05 13.05 14.68
CA CYS A 54 4.93 11.94 13.74
C CYS A 54 3.59 11.20 13.82
N GLN A 55 2.89 11.24 14.96
CA GLN A 55 1.55 10.65 15.16
C GLN A 55 0.41 11.67 15.00
N SER A 56 0.73 12.93 14.68
CA SER A 56 -0.27 14.00 14.58
C SER A 56 -0.86 14.08 13.16
N GLY A 57 -1.87 14.92 12.96
CA GLY A 57 -2.44 15.19 11.63
C GLY A 57 -1.45 15.77 10.61
N ASN A 58 -0.33 16.33 11.08
CA ASN A 58 0.76 16.79 10.22
C ASN A 58 1.80 15.68 9.92
N GLY A 59 1.69 14.53 10.58
CA GLY A 59 2.55 13.36 10.42
C GLY A 59 1.80 12.21 9.77
N CYS A 60 1.52 11.15 10.52
CA CYS A 60 0.82 9.97 10.03
C CYS A 60 -0.71 10.21 9.98
N PRO A 61 -1.35 10.13 8.80
CA PRO A 61 -2.79 10.39 8.66
C PRO A 61 -3.70 9.43 9.44
N ILE A 62 -3.22 8.22 9.74
CA ILE A 62 -3.93 7.21 10.54
C ILE A 62 -3.53 7.26 12.02
N HIS A 63 -2.80 8.29 12.44
CA HIS A 63 -2.33 8.48 13.82
C HIS A 63 -1.61 7.25 14.39
N ASN A 64 -0.75 6.63 13.56
CA ASN A 64 -0.08 5.38 13.89
C ASN A 64 0.78 5.52 15.16
N LEU A 65 0.91 4.42 15.93
CA LEU A 65 1.57 4.39 17.23
C LEU A 65 3.12 4.40 17.16
N ILE A 66 3.69 5.29 16.35
CA ILE A 66 5.09 5.28 15.89
C ILE A 66 6.17 5.16 16.98
N PRO A 67 6.22 6.02 18.02
CA PRO A 67 7.22 5.89 19.08
C PRO A 67 7.13 4.55 19.82
N GLU A 68 5.93 3.99 19.98
CA GLU A 68 5.74 2.72 20.70
C GLU A 68 6.36 1.55 19.93
N TRP A 69 6.01 1.37 18.65
CA TRP A 69 6.57 0.25 17.89
C TRP A 69 8.04 0.46 17.52
N ASN A 70 8.54 1.70 17.43
CA ASN A 70 9.99 1.96 17.30
C ASN A 70 10.76 1.50 18.55
N ASP A 71 10.24 1.79 19.75
CA ASP A 71 10.82 1.33 21.01
C ASP A 71 10.80 -0.20 21.13
N LEU A 72 9.69 -0.82 20.73
CA LEU A 72 9.55 -2.27 20.72
C LEU A 72 10.55 -2.91 19.76
N VAL A 73 10.71 -2.36 18.55
CA VAL A 73 11.74 -2.82 17.60
C VAL A 73 13.14 -2.67 18.17
N TYR A 74 13.48 -1.50 18.72
CA TYR A 74 14.77 -1.28 19.39
C TYR A 74 15.06 -2.32 20.48
N LYS A 75 14.04 -2.71 21.27
CA LYS A 75 14.15 -3.74 22.31
C LYS A 75 14.09 -5.18 21.79
N GLY A 76 13.98 -5.39 20.47
CA GLY A 76 13.83 -6.71 19.85
C GLY A 76 12.46 -7.37 20.05
N ARG A 77 11.45 -6.62 20.48
CA ARG A 77 10.08 -7.10 20.77
C ARG A 77 9.18 -7.00 19.54
N TRP A 78 9.56 -7.70 18.47
CA TRP A 78 8.96 -7.58 17.14
C TRP A 78 7.48 -7.97 17.07
N ARG A 79 7.07 -9.04 17.75
CA ARG A 79 5.66 -9.47 17.78
C ARG A 79 4.76 -8.38 18.37
N GLU A 80 5.20 -7.78 19.47
CA GLU A 80 4.44 -6.71 20.12
C GLU A 80 4.44 -5.43 19.30
N ALA A 81 5.53 -5.15 18.57
CA ALA A 81 5.59 -4.05 17.61
C ALA A 81 4.53 -4.23 16.51
N LEU A 82 4.38 -5.45 15.99
CA LEU A 82 3.34 -5.81 15.03
C LEU A 82 1.94 -5.63 15.60
N ASP A 83 1.68 -6.16 16.81
CA ASP A 83 0.39 -6.01 17.47
C ASP A 83 0.01 -4.54 17.69
N ARG A 84 1.01 -3.68 17.98
CA ARG A 84 0.83 -2.22 18.08
C ARG A 84 0.59 -1.55 16.74
N LEU A 85 1.34 -1.93 15.70
CA LEU A 85 1.17 -1.41 14.34
C LEU A 85 -0.25 -1.66 13.82
N HIS A 86 -0.77 -2.87 14.01
CA HIS A 86 -2.12 -3.25 13.59
C HIS A 86 -3.25 -2.59 14.41
N LYS A 87 -2.97 -1.86 15.50
CA LYS A 87 -4.02 -1.09 16.18
C LYS A 87 -4.58 0.06 15.36
N THR A 88 -3.82 0.55 14.39
CA THR A 88 -4.17 1.74 13.61
C THR A 88 -4.07 1.51 12.11
N ASN A 89 -3.24 0.56 11.67
CA ASN A 89 -3.02 0.29 10.26
C ASN A 89 -3.54 -1.10 9.85
N ASN A 90 -4.50 -1.12 8.94
CA ASN A 90 -5.00 -2.35 8.32
C ASN A 90 -3.94 -3.03 7.46
N PHE A 91 -3.15 -2.25 6.70
CA PHE A 91 -2.26 -2.76 5.64
C PHE A 91 -0.86 -2.12 5.66
N PRO A 92 -0.09 -2.34 6.74
CA PRO A 92 1.28 -1.84 6.84
C PRO A 92 2.21 -2.34 5.72
N GLU A 93 1.92 -3.48 5.09
CA GLU A 93 2.67 -3.97 3.92
C GLU A 93 2.54 -3.06 2.71
N PHE A 94 1.42 -2.33 2.56
CA PHE A 94 1.23 -1.38 1.48
C PHE A 94 1.84 -0.03 1.84
N THR A 95 1.50 0.51 3.02
CA THR A 95 1.97 1.83 3.45
C THR A 95 3.50 1.83 3.66
N GLY A 96 4.07 0.77 4.22
CA GLY A 96 5.52 0.61 4.38
C GLY A 96 6.31 0.69 3.08
N ARG A 97 5.66 0.42 1.93
CA ARG A 97 6.25 0.49 0.60
C ARG A 97 5.92 1.80 -0.13
N VAL A 98 4.65 2.19 -0.18
CA VAL A 98 4.20 3.27 -1.10
C VAL A 98 3.95 4.61 -0.41
N CYS A 99 3.89 4.66 0.92
CA CYS A 99 3.67 5.93 1.63
C CYS A 99 4.84 6.90 1.40
N PRO A 100 4.59 8.21 1.19
CA PRO A 100 5.64 9.21 1.10
C PRO A 100 6.27 9.57 2.46
N ALA A 101 5.93 8.83 3.52
CA ALA A 101 6.44 8.98 4.89
C ALA A 101 6.29 10.41 5.46
N PRO A 102 5.09 11.02 5.46
CA PRO A 102 4.89 12.35 6.05
C PRO A 102 5.24 12.38 7.55
N CYS A 103 5.14 11.23 8.22
CA CYS A 103 5.60 11.03 9.60
C CYS A 103 7.10 11.29 9.79
N GLU A 104 7.95 11.01 8.79
CA GLU A 104 9.38 11.34 8.83
C GLU A 104 9.59 12.84 8.63
N GLY A 105 8.82 13.47 7.74
CA GLY A 105 8.82 14.93 7.56
C GLY A 105 8.36 15.70 8.81
N ALA A 106 7.43 15.13 9.58
CA ALA A 106 6.96 15.68 10.84
C ALA A 106 7.81 15.30 12.06
N CYS A 107 8.88 14.50 11.89
CA CYS A 107 9.70 14.05 13.00
C CYS A 107 10.44 15.24 13.63
N VAL A 108 10.29 15.44 14.95
CA VAL A 108 10.95 16.53 15.69
C VAL A 108 12.47 16.48 15.54
N LEU A 109 13.05 15.28 15.40
CA LEU A 109 14.49 15.13 15.18
C LEU A 109 14.92 15.86 13.91
N GLY A 110 14.06 15.85 12.88
CA GLY A 110 14.22 16.51 11.58
C GLY A 110 14.52 18.01 11.66
N ILE A 111 14.28 18.66 12.79
CA ILE A 111 14.61 20.08 13.00
C ILE A 111 16.13 20.28 13.06
N THR A 112 16.88 19.34 13.63
CA THR A 112 18.32 19.49 13.89
C THR A 112 19.18 18.35 13.35
N ASN A 113 18.59 17.21 13.02
CA ASN A 113 19.28 16.03 12.49
C ASN A 113 18.33 15.23 11.58
N PRO A 114 18.81 14.44 10.61
CA PRO A 114 17.91 13.66 9.75
C PRO A 114 16.94 12.77 10.57
N PRO A 115 15.67 12.61 10.11
CA PRO A 115 14.62 11.96 10.90
C PRO A 115 14.88 10.47 11.13
N VAL A 116 14.06 9.87 12.00
CA VAL A 116 14.03 8.40 12.17
C VAL A 116 13.48 7.77 10.89
N THR A 117 14.01 6.61 10.46
CA THR A 117 13.55 5.86 9.28
C THR A 117 12.26 5.07 9.56
N ILE A 118 11.21 5.79 9.94
CA ILE A 118 9.91 5.27 10.37
C ILE A 118 9.35 4.30 9.31
N LYS A 119 9.43 4.63 8.03
CA LYS A 119 8.89 3.79 6.96
C LYS A 119 9.64 2.46 6.82
N ASN A 120 10.97 2.46 6.94
CA ASN A 120 11.76 1.22 6.90
C ASN A 120 11.40 0.30 8.07
N VAL A 121 11.21 0.86 9.25
CA VAL A 121 10.80 0.09 10.43
C VAL A 121 9.37 -0.47 10.29
N GLU A 122 8.42 0.32 9.77
CA GLU A 122 7.06 -0.15 9.45
C GLU A 122 7.07 -1.36 8.51
N SER A 123 7.79 -1.25 7.37
CA SER A 123 7.91 -2.34 6.39
C SER A 123 8.53 -3.60 7.02
N ALA A 124 9.60 -3.44 7.80
CA ALA A 124 10.26 -4.58 8.42
C ALA A 124 9.40 -5.31 9.45
N ILE A 125 8.59 -4.57 10.23
CA ILE A 125 7.68 -5.17 11.22
C ILE A 125 6.68 -6.11 10.52
N ILE A 126 6.03 -5.64 9.45
CA ILE A 126 5.00 -6.43 8.76
C ILE A 126 5.60 -7.58 7.96
N ASP A 127 6.72 -7.38 7.26
CA ASP A 127 7.35 -8.44 6.48
C ASP A 127 7.83 -9.57 7.40
N ARG A 128 8.42 -9.23 8.55
CA ARG A 128 8.74 -10.21 9.60
C ARG A 128 7.48 -10.88 10.15
N GLY A 129 6.42 -10.10 10.39
CA GLY A 129 5.14 -10.62 10.87
C GLY A 129 4.57 -11.73 10.00
N PHE A 130 4.66 -11.57 8.68
CA PHE A 130 4.27 -12.65 7.77
C PHE A 130 5.28 -13.79 7.74
N ALA A 131 6.59 -13.51 7.69
CA ALA A 131 7.63 -14.54 7.62
C ALA A 131 7.61 -15.48 8.84
N GLU A 132 7.27 -14.96 10.02
CA GLU A 132 7.18 -15.70 11.28
C GLU A 132 5.78 -16.32 11.51
N GLY A 133 4.85 -16.18 10.55
CA GLY A 133 3.48 -16.71 10.66
C GLY A 133 2.63 -16.03 11.73
N TRP A 134 2.91 -14.76 12.04
CA TRP A 134 2.22 -14.00 13.08
C TRP A 134 0.94 -13.31 12.60
N VAL A 135 0.93 -12.91 11.33
CA VAL A 135 -0.24 -12.38 10.65
C VAL A 135 -1.06 -13.55 10.15
N VAL A 136 -2.18 -13.82 10.83
CA VAL A 136 -3.10 -14.93 10.55
C VAL A 136 -4.53 -14.41 10.51
N ALA A 137 -5.39 -15.12 9.78
CA ALA A 137 -6.79 -14.76 9.67
C ALA A 137 -7.45 -14.75 11.06
N ASN A 138 -8.16 -13.68 11.38
CA ASN A 138 -8.87 -13.52 12.64
C ASN A 138 -10.36 -13.20 12.40
N PRO A 139 -11.17 -14.18 11.93
CA PRO A 139 -12.59 -13.97 11.67
C PRO A 139 -13.34 -13.55 12.95
N PRO A 140 -14.41 -12.74 12.84
CA PRO A 140 -15.20 -12.33 14.00
C PRO A 140 -15.86 -13.54 14.68
N SER A 141 -15.83 -13.56 16.01
CA SER A 141 -16.43 -14.64 16.80
C SER A 141 -17.95 -14.64 16.79
N ILE A 142 -18.57 -13.48 16.50
CA ILE A 142 -20.02 -13.29 16.47
C ILE A 142 -20.37 -12.53 15.20
N ARG A 143 -21.38 -13.02 14.48
CA ARG A 143 -21.97 -12.31 13.34
C ARG A 143 -23.19 -11.52 13.78
N THR A 144 -23.29 -10.28 13.33
CA THR A 144 -24.39 -9.35 13.62
C THR A 144 -25.66 -9.65 12.82
N GLY A 145 -25.55 -10.48 11.77
CA GLY A 145 -26.62 -10.73 10.80
C GLY A 145 -26.83 -9.60 9.78
N LYS A 146 -26.04 -8.52 9.86
CA LYS A 146 -26.09 -7.40 8.93
C LYS A 146 -25.20 -7.62 7.71
N LYS A 147 -25.68 -7.21 6.54
CA LYS A 147 -24.99 -7.33 5.26
C LYS A 147 -24.57 -5.97 4.73
N VAL A 148 -23.34 -5.86 4.26
CA VAL A 148 -22.78 -4.62 3.70
C VAL A 148 -22.12 -4.90 2.37
N ALA A 149 -22.53 -4.17 1.33
CA ALA A 149 -21.85 -4.16 0.03
C ALA A 149 -20.81 -3.04 -0.02
N VAL A 150 -19.60 -3.34 -0.46
CA VAL A 150 -18.53 -2.36 -0.70
C VAL A 150 -18.20 -2.34 -2.17
N ILE A 151 -18.35 -1.19 -2.83
CA ILE A 151 -18.15 -1.05 -4.27
C ILE A 151 -16.77 -0.43 -4.52
N GLY A 152 -15.86 -1.23 -5.05
CA GLY A 152 -14.45 -0.91 -5.29
C GLY A 152 -13.51 -1.61 -4.31
N SER A 153 -12.50 -2.29 -4.83
CA SER A 153 -11.51 -3.05 -4.04
C SER A 153 -10.17 -2.31 -3.83
N GLY A 154 -10.16 -0.98 -3.98
CA GLY A 154 -9.00 -0.17 -3.63
C GLY A 154 -8.73 -0.13 -2.12
N PRO A 155 -7.67 0.57 -1.67
CA PRO A 155 -7.30 0.65 -0.25
C PRO A 155 -8.46 1.07 0.67
N CYS A 156 -9.30 2.00 0.22
CA CYS A 156 -10.48 2.46 0.96
C CYS A 156 -11.50 1.33 1.17
N GLY A 157 -11.89 0.65 0.09
CA GLY A 157 -12.85 -0.45 0.14
C GLY A 157 -12.34 -1.64 0.94
N LEU A 158 -11.07 -2.03 0.75
CA LEU A 158 -10.46 -3.11 1.53
C LEU A 158 -10.37 -2.76 3.03
N SER A 159 -9.99 -1.53 3.37
CA SER A 159 -9.90 -1.10 4.77
C SER A 159 -11.26 -1.11 5.44
N ALA A 160 -12.28 -0.56 4.75
CA ALA A 160 -13.65 -0.58 5.24
C ALA A 160 -14.17 -2.02 5.41
N ALA A 161 -13.92 -2.89 4.44
CA ALA A 161 -14.34 -4.29 4.50
C ALA A 161 -13.70 -5.02 5.69
N ALA A 162 -12.40 -4.84 5.93
CA ALA A 162 -11.71 -5.42 7.08
C ALA A 162 -12.30 -4.93 8.42
N GLN A 163 -12.58 -3.62 8.55
CA GLN A 163 -13.16 -3.05 9.78
C GLN A 163 -14.61 -3.53 10.01
N LEU A 164 -15.44 -3.54 8.96
CA LEU A 164 -16.82 -4.02 9.03
C LEU A 164 -16.91 -5.53 9.33
N ASN A 165 -16.02 -6.33 8.73
CA ASN A 165 -15.91 -7.76 9.02
C ASN A 165 -15.49 -8.00 10.47
N THR A 166 -14.49 -7.26 10.97
CA THR A 166 -14.06 -7.31 12.38
C THR A 166 -15.22 -6.97 13.33
N ALA A 167 -16.08 -6.02 12.96
CA ALA A 167 -17.29 -5.68 13.71
C ALA A 167 -18.40 -6.76 13.66
N GLY A 168 -18.20 -7.84 12.89
CA GLY A 168 -19.12 -8.96 12.77
C GLY A 168 -20.17 -8.83 11.66
N HIS A 169 -20.03 -7.87 10.74
CA HIS A 169 -20.92 -7.78 9.58
C HIS A 169 -20.51 -8.81 8.51
N GLN A 170 -21.45 -9.20 7.66
CA GLN A 170 -21.17 -9.93 6.42
C GLN A 170 -20.85 -8.90 5.34
N VAL A 171 -19.69 -9.01 4.72
CA VAL A 171 -19.20 -8.02 3.75
C VAL A 171 -18.93 -8.69 2.42
N THR A 172 -19.48 -8.11 1.36
CA THR A 172 -19.17 -8.48 -0.02
C THR A 172 -18.58 -7.27 -0.73
N VAL A 173 -17.38 -7.42 -1.29
CA VAL A 173 -16.68 -6.39 -2.06
C VAL A 173 -16.87 -6.66 -3.54
N TYR A 174 -17.35 -5.66 -4.28
CA TYR A 174 -17.59 -5.71 -5.72
C TYR A 174 -16.50 -4.91 -6.42
N GLU A 175 -15.79 -5.53 -7.36
CA GLU A 175 -14.72 -4.92 -8.14
C GLU A 175 -15.05 -5.00 -9.62
N ARG A 176 -14.84 -3.89 -10.34
CA ARG A 176 -15.10 -3.80 -11.77
C ARG A 176 -14.04 -4.54 -12.59
N ALA A 177 -12.79 -4.52 -12.15
CA ALA A 177 -11.69 -5.20 -12.84
C ALA A 177 -11.67 -6.72 -12.57
N ASP A 178 -10.87 -7.44 -13.36
CA ASP A 178 -10.67 -8.89 -13.23
C ASP A 178 -9.84 -9.28 -11.99
N ARG A 179 -9.19 -8.29 -11.35
CA ARG A 179 -8.38 -8.46 -10.14
C ARG A 179 -8.66 -7.39 -9.11
N LEU A 180 -8.51 -7.78 -7.86
CA LEU A 180 -8.74 -6.95 -6.68
C LEU A 180 -7.52 -6.09 -6.35
N GLY A 181 -7.74 -4.97 -5.65
CA GLY A 181 -6.70 -4.06 -5.16
C GLY A 181 -6.73 -2.66 -5.77
N GLY A 182 -7.58 -2.42 -6.79
CA GLY A 182 -7.67 -1.13 -7.48
C GLY A 182 -6.30 -0.66 -8.01
N LEU A 183 -5.90 0.57 -7.68
CA LEU A 183 -4.60 1.11 -8.10
C LEU A 183 -3.40 0.41 -7.43
N LEU A 184 -3.56 -0.32 -6.32
CA LEU A 184 -2.49 -1.16 -5.81
C LEU A 184 -2.12 -2.25 -6.84
N MET A 185 -3.13 -2.78 -7.54
CA MET A 185 -2.98 -3.83 -8.53
C MET A 185 -2.54 -3.28 -9.88
N TYR A 186 -3.28 -2.33 -10.46
CA TYR A 186 -3.07 -1.88 -11.85
C TYR A 186 -2.47 -0.47 -12.02
N GLY A 187 -2.22 0.24 -10.92
CA GLY A 187 -1.63 1.58 -10.95
C GLY A 187 -0.16 1.58 -10.57
N ILE A 188 0.13 1.16 -9.34
CA ILE A 188 1.49 1.16 -8.80
C ILE A 188 2.28 0.02 -9.46
N PRO A 189 3.47 0.23 -10.03
CA PRO A 189 4.26 -0.84 -10.64
C PRO A 189 4.78 -1.88 -9.63
N ASN A 190 5.07 -3.10 -10.11
CA ASN A 190 5.62 -4.19 -9.29
C ASN A 190 6.92 -3.81 -8.56
N MET A 191 7.75 -2.96 -9.19
CA MET A 191 9.02 -2.51 -8.58
C MET A 191 8.83 -1.69 -7.29
N LYS A 192 7.66 -1.07 -7.08
CA LYS A 192 7.33 -0.32 -5.86
C LYS A 192 6.48 -1.13 -4.88
N LEU A 193 5.61 -1.99 -5.40
CA LEU A 193 4.70 -2.82 -4.62
C LEU A 193 4.44 -4.13 -5.36
N GLU A 194 4.96 -5.22 -4.82
CA GLU A 194 4.75 -6.55 -5.37
C GLU A 194 3.27 -6.93 -5.36
N LYS A 195 2.83 -7.64 -6.39
CA LYS A 195 1.43 -8.07 -6.49
C LYS A 195 1.09 -9.23 -5.58
N SER A 196 2.08 -10.08 -5.25
CA SER A 196 1.89 -11.17 -4.30
C SER A 196 1.52 -10.67 -2.90
N ASP A 197 2.00 -9.50 -2.48
CA ASP A 197 1.62 -8.89 -1.20
C ASP A 197 0.13 -8.54 -1.14
N ILE A 198 -0.40 -8.01 -2.25
CA ILE A 198 -1.81 -7.64 -2.39
C ILE A 198 -2.66 -8.92 -2.36
N GLU A 199 -2.28 -9.92 -3.15
CA GLU A 199 -2.97 -11.21 -3.23
C GLU A 199 -2.96 -11.94 -1.88
N ARG A 200 -1.82 -11.95 -1.17
CA ARG A 200 -1.67 -12.53 0.16
C ARG A 200 -2.62 -11.86 1.16
N ARG A 201 -2.72 -10.52 1.15
CA ARG A 201 -3.65 -9.80 2.03
C ARG A 201 -5.11 -10.10 1.67
N ILE A 202 -5.45 -10.11 0.39
CA ILE A 202 -6.81 -10.46 -0.05
C ILE A 202 -7.17 -11.88 0.39
N GLN A 203 -6.24 -12.83 0.28
CA GLN A 203 -6.48 -14.20 0.72
C GLN A 203 -6.74 -14.26 2.22
N LEU A 204 -5.96 -13.53 3.03
CA LEU A 204 -6.22 -13.40 4.47
C LEU A 204 -7.64 -12.87 4.74
N MET A 205 -8.08 -11.86 3.99
CA MET A 205 -9.43 -11.29 4.11
C MET A 205 -10.52 -12.27 3.70
N ARG A 206 -10.29 -13.11 2.69
CA ARG A 206 -11.19 -14.22 2.32
C ARG A 206 -11.28 -15.25 3.44
N ASP A 207 -10.14 -15.61 4.02
CA ASP A 207 -10.07 -16.55 5.14
C ASP A 207 -10.79 -16.01 6.40
N GLU A 208 -10.87 -14.68 6.54
CA GLU A 208 -11.68 -13.99 7.57
C GLU A 208 -13.18 -13.93 7.25
N GLY A 209 -13.59 -14.41 6.07
CA GLY A 209 -14.98 -14.52 5.62
C GLY A 209 -15.50 -13.32 4.84
N ILE A 210 -14.63 -12.49 4.24
CA ILE A 210 -15.04 -11.43 3.31
C ILE A 210 -15.20 -12.04 1.91
N GLU A 211 -16.34 -11.77 1.27
CA GLU A 211 -16.62 -12.20 -0.09
C GLU A 211 -16.13 -11.16 -1.09
N PHE A 212 -15.62 -11.61 -2.23
CA PHE A 212 -15.16 -10.74 -3.31
C PHE A 212 -15.76 -11.19 -4.63
N ILE A 213 -16.30 -10.24 -5.39
CA ILE A 213 -16.87 -10.45 -6.71
C ILE A 213 -16.14 -9.51 -7.68
N VAL A 214 -15.38 -10.09 -8.60
CA VAL A 214 -14.68 -9.38 -9.69
C VAL A 214 -15.57 -9.27 -10.92
N ASP A 215 -15.15 -8.49 -11.92
CA ASP A 215 -15.92 -8.20 -13.14
C ASP A 215 -17.34 -7.65 -12.85
N ALA A 216 -17.53 -7.05 -11.67
CA ALA A 216 -18.78 -6.49 -11.17
C ALA A 216 -18.76 -4.96 -11.30
N ASP A 217 -19.19 -4.48 -12.48
CA ASP A 217 -19.36 -3.07 -12.79
C ASP A 217 -20.75 -2.57 -12.35
N VAL A 218 -20.81 -2.09 -11.11
CA VAL A 218 -22.04 -1.60 -10.48
C VAL A 218 -22.59 -0.37 -11.21
N GLY A 219 -23.84 -0.48 -11.66
CA GLY A 219 -24.50 0.50 -12.52
C GLY A 219 -24.45 0.16 -14.02
N ASN A 220 -23.67 -0.86 -14.41
CA ASN A 220 -23.59 -1.36 -15.78
C ASN A 220 -24.08 -2.82 -15.86
N ASN A 221 -23.31 -3.78 -15.33
CA ASN A 221 -23.66 -5.21 -15.35
C ASN A 221 -24.13 -5.75 -13.99
N VAL A 222 -24.05 -4.95 -12.93
CA VAL A 222 -24.65 -5.23 -11.63
C VAL A 222 -25.65 -4.12 -11.30
N ASP A 223 -26.90 -4.49 -10.99
CA ASP A 223 -27.95 -3.52 -10.67
C ASP A 223 -27.73 -2.89 -9.29
N VAL A 224 -27.67 -1.56 -9.26
CA VAL A 224 -27.56 -0.76 -8.04
C VAL A 224 -28.75 -1.03 -7.11
N LYS A 225 -29.95 -1.21 -7.67
CA LYS A 225 -31.16 -1.41 -6.86
C LYS A 225 -31.11 -2.75 -6.13
N GLU A 226 -30.66 -3.81 -6.78
CA GLU A 226 -30.49 -5.13 -6.15
C GLU A 226 -29.49 -5.07 -4.99
N LEU A 227 -28.40 -4.32 -5.14
CA LEU A 227 -27.43 -4.12 -4.06
C LEU A 227 -28.03 -3.35 -2.87
N VAL A 228 -28.79 -2.29 -3.13
CA VAL A 228 -29.43 -1.51 -2.07
C VAL A 228 -30.53 -2.30 -1.36
N ASP A 229 -31.36 -3.03 -2.10
CA ASP A 229 -32.47 -3.82 -1.54
C ASP A 229 -31.95 -5.07 -0.80
N GLY A 230 -30.79 -5.61 -1.21
CA GLY A 230 -30.19 -6.83 -0.66
C GLY A 230 -29.24 -6.63 0.53
N ASN A 231 -28.87 -5.39 0.87
CA ASN A 231 -27.90 -5.08 1.92
C ASN A 231 -28.44 -4.04 2.91
N ASP A 232 -28.00 -4.12 4.16
CA ASP A 232 -28.34 -3.11 5.17
C ASP A 232 -27.60 -1.78 4.93
N ALA A 233 -26.45 -1.83 4.25
CA ALA A 233 -25.69 -0.65 3.85
C ALA A 233 -24.87 -0.91 2.58
N VAL A 234 -24.58 0.18 1.85
CA VAL A 234 -23.71 0.17 0.67
C VAL A 234 -22.67 1.27 0.81
N LEU A 235 -21.39 0.93 0.60
CA LEU A 235 -20.28 1.87 0.58
C LEU A 235 -19.75 2.04 -0.85
N LEU A 236 -19.65 3.29 -1.31
CA LEU A 236 -19.01 3.63 -2.58
C LEU A 236 -17.54 3.99 -2.34
N ALA A 237 -16.63 3.16 -2.86
CA ALA A 237 -15.18 3.30 -2.75
C ALA A 237 -14.48 3.14 -4.12
N THR A 238 -15.09 3.71 -5.18
CA THR A 238 -14.72 3.52 -6.59
C THR A 238 -13.49 4.33 -7.05
N GLY A 239 -13.02 5.27 -6.23
CA GLY A 239 -11.85 6.10 -6.55
C GLY A 239 -12.09 7.10 -7.69
N ALA A 240 -11.00 7.68 -8.21
CA ALA A 240 -11.03 8.67 -9.29
C ALA A 240 -10.32 8.12 -10.53
N THR A 241 -11.10 7.54 -11.45
CA THR A 241 -10.57 6.86 -12.65
C THR A 241 -10.59 7.73 -13.91
N LEU A 242 -11.28 8.88 -13.88
CA LEU A 242 -11.33 9.80 -15.00
C LEU A 242 -10.00 10.56 -15.11
N ALA A 243 -9.23 10.27 -16.16
CA ALA A 243 -7.99 10.97 -16.45
C ALA A 243 -8.27 12.44 -16.84
N ARG A 244 -7.32 13.32 -16.51
CA ARG A 244 -7.36 14.70 -16.98
C ARG A 244 -6.73 14.78 -18.36
N ASP A 245 -7.53 15.14 -19.35
CA ASP A 245 -7.07 15.28 -20.72
C ASP A 245 -6.46 16.66 -21.01
N LEU A 246 -5.65 16.75 -22.07
CA LEU A 246 -5.03 17.98 -22.55
C LEU A 246 -5.39 18.22 -24.03
N PRO A 247 -6.43 19.01 -24.34
CA PRO A 247 -6.90 19.22 -25.71
C PRO A 247 -6.02 20.25 -26.44
N ILE A 248 -4.87 19.80 -26.92
CA ILE A 248 -3.90 20.61 -27.67
C ILE A 248 -3.66 20.02 -29.08
N PRO A 249 -3.15 20.81 -30.04
CA PRO A 249 -2.80 20.30 -31.36
C PRO A 249 -1.87 19.08 -31.27
N GLY A 250 -2.21 17.99 -31.96
CA GLY A 250 -1.47 16.74 -31.93
C GLY A 250 -1.87 15.74 -30.82
N ARG A 251 -2.89 16.05 -29.99
CA ARG A 251 -3.37 15.14 -28.93
C ARG A 251 -3.79 13.75 -29.43
N GLU A 252 -4.33 13.68 -30.65
CA GLU A 252 -4.79 12.45 -31.30
C GLU A 252 -3.67 11.68 -32.04
N ALA A 253 -2.42 12.12 -31.94
CA ALA A 253 -1.31 11.45 -32.62
C ALA A 253 -1.06 10.05 -32.05
N GLU A 254 -0.66 9.13 -32.93
CA GLU A 254 -0.24 7.78 -32.52
C GLU A 254 0.93 7.86 -31.52
N GLY A 255 0.85 7.11 -30.43
CA GLY A 255 1.85 7.11 -29.35
C GLY A 255 1.55 8.04 -28.19
N VAL A 256 0.47 8.84 -28.25
CA VAL A 256 -0.01 9.63 -27.10
C VAL A 256 -0.94 8.76 -26.24
N HIS A 257 -0.46 8.36 -25.07
CA HIS A 257 -1.21 7.50 -24.14
C HIS A 257 -1.47 8.20 -22.82
N LEU A 258 -2.63 7.94 -22.22
CA LEU A 258 -2.85 8.30 -20.81
C LEU A 258 -2.05 7.34 -19.93
N ALA A 259 -1.56 7.83 -18.80
CA ALA A 259 -0.72 7.06 -17.89
C ALA A 259 -1.38 5.76 -17.42
N MET A 260 -2.68 5.81 -17.09
CA MET A 260 -3.39 4.61 -16.62
C MET A 260 -3.59 3.57 -17.73
N ASP A 261 -3.76 3.98 -18.98
CA ASP A 261 -3.83 3.05 -20.12
C ASP A 261 -2.49 2.30 -20.26
N PHE A 262 -1.38 3.03 -20.13
CA PHE A 262 -0.04 2.47 -20.16
C PHE A 262 0.20 1.51 -19.00
N LEU A 263 0.03 1.98 -17.76
CA LEU A 263 0.33 1.20 -16.56
C LEU A 263 -0.55 -0.04 -16.46
N THR A 264 -1.87 0.10 -16.68
CA THR A 264 -2.81 -1.03 -16.57
C THR A 264 -2.52 -2.11 -17.61
N ALA A 265 -2.31 -1.74 -18.88
CA ALA A 265 -2.00 -2.72 -19.93
C ALA A 265 -0.68 -3.46 -19.66
N ASN A 266 0.37 -2.73 -19.27
CA ASN A 266 1.69 -3.31 -18.98
C ASN A 266 1.63 -4.24 -17.75
N THR A 267 1.01 -3.81 -16.65
CA THR A 267 0.87 -4.67 -15.46
C THR A 267 0.02 -5.90 -15.76
N LYS A 268 -1.09 -5.75 -16.50
CA LYS A 268 -1.95 -6.88 -16.86
C LYS A 268 -1.22 -7.92 -17.71
N SER A 269 -0.56 -7.48 -18.78
CA SER A 269 0.23 -8.36 -19.66
C SER A 269 1.38 -9.04 -18.91
N LEU A 270 2.04 -8.33 -17.98
CA LEU A 270 3.08 -8.91 -17.11
C LEU A 270 2.51 -10.03 -16.22
N LEU A 271 1.34 -9.82 -15.61
CA LEU A 271 0.71 -10.81 -14.73
C LEU A 271 0.09 -11.98 -15.49
N ASP A 272 -0.48 -11.73 -16.67
CA ASP A 272 -1.17 -12.75 -17.48
C ASP A 272 -0.17 -13.66 -18.21
N SER A 273 0.95 -13.11 -18.68
CA SER A 273 1.83 -13.79 -19.63
C SER A 273 3.31 -13.45 -19.51
N ASN A 274 3.73 -12.71 -18.48
CA ASN A 274 5.09 -12.17 -18.40
C ASN A 274 5.49 -11.37 -19.67
N LEU A 275 4.53 -10.60 -20.21
CA LEU A 275 4.65 -9.81 -21.44
C LEU A 275 4.77 -10.63 -22.75
N GLU A 276 4.64 -11.96 -22.70
CA GLU A 276 4.74 -12.81 -23.89
C GLU A 276 3.54 -12.69 -24.84
N ASP A 277 2.39 -12.24 -24.35
CA ASP A 277 1.18 -12.04 -25.16
C ASP A 277 1.21 -10.77 -26.03
N GLY A 278 2.16 -9.85 -25.80
CA GLY A 278 2.27 -8.59 -26.52
C GLY A 278 1.15 -7.58 -26.23
N ASN A 279 0.28 -7.84 -25.25
CA ASN A 279 -0.88 -6.99 -24.92
C ASN A 279 -0.51 -5.80 -24.01
N TYR A 280 0.60 -5.12 -24.33
CA TYR A 280 1.11 -3.99 -23.58
C TYR A 280 1.61 -2.88 -24.50
N ILE A 281 1.80 -1.69 -23.94
CA ILE A 281 2.29 -0.54 -24.71
C ILE A 281 3.82 -0.54 -24.64
N SER A 282 4.47 -0.93 -25.75
CA SER A 282 5.93 -1.02 -25.80
C SER A 282 6.60 0.34 -26.07
N ALA A 283 7.54 0.69 -25.20
CA ALA A 283 8.46 1.81 -25.31
C ALA A 283 9.83 1.43 -25.93
N LYS A 284 10.01 0.17 -26.31
CA LYS A 284 11.29 -0.33 -26.84
C LYS A 284 11.72 0.45 -28.09
N ASP A 285 13.00 0.80 -28.16
CA ASP A 285 13.64 1.53 -29.27
C ASP A 285 13.02 2.91 -29.58
N LYS A 286 12.34 3.52 -28.60
CA LYS A 286 11.70 4.84 -28.71
C LYS A 286 12.33 5.85 -27.74
N ASN A 287 12.20 7.13 -28.08
CA ASN A 287 12.42 8.22 -27.14
C ASN A 287 11.06 8.59 -26.50
N VAL A 288 10.95 8.41 -25.19
CA VAL A 288 9.69 8.60 -24.46
C VAL A 288 9.70 9.94 -23.72
N ILE A 289 8.56 10.65 -23.76
CA ILE A 289 8.32 11.86 -22.98
C ILE A 289 7.13 11.58 -22.05
N VAL A 290 7.34 11.79 -20.75
CA VAL A 290 6.28 11.69 -19.73
C VAL A 290 5.87 13.10 -19.30
N ILE A 291 4.58 13.42 -19.40
CA ILE A 291 4.01 14.72 -19.03
C ILE A 291 3.29 14.58 -17.68
N GLY A 292 3.98 14.94 -16.60
CA GLY A 292 3.45 14.91 -15.24
C GLY A 292 4.56 14.75 -14.22
N GLY A 293 4.48 15.48 -13.10
CA GLY A 293 5.52 15.51 -12.07
C GLY A 293 5.19 14.78 -10.76
N GLY A 294 4.10 14.01 -10.74
CA GLY A 294 3.70 13.22 -9.56
C GLY A 294 4.13 11.76 -9.64
N ASP A 295 3.74 10.96 -8.66
CA ASP A 295 4.08 9.54 -8.57
C ASP A 295 3.71 8.75 -9.83
N THR A 296 2.54 9.01 -10.41
CA THR A 296 2.11 8.38 -11.67
C THR A 296 3.09 8.65 -12.83
N GLY A 297 3.68 9.84 -12.88
CA GLY A 297 4.69 10.16 -13.89
C GLY A 297 5.98 9.37 -13.65
N THR A 298 6.42 9.28 -12.39
CA THR A 298 7.55 8.43 -12.01
C THR A 298 7.29 6.96 -12.29
N ASP A 299 6.07 6.48 -12.07
CA ASP A 299 5.65 5.09 -12.33
C ASP A 299 5.66 4.75 -13.83
N CYS A 300 5.38 5.72 -14.71
CA CYS A 300 5.48 5.52 -16.16
C CYS A 300 6.93 5.47 -16.66
N ILE A 301 7.90 5.92 -15.85
CA ILE A 301 9.33 5.95 -16.23
C ILE A 301 10.04 4.65 -15.86
N GLY A 302 9.68 4.06 -14.71
CA GLY A 302 10.32 2.85 -14.20
C GLY A 302 9.62 1.56 -14.61
#